data_AF-A0A1Z9GR87-F1
#
_entry.id   AF-A0A1Z9GR87-F1
#
_cell.length_a   1.000
_cell.length_b   1.000
_cell.length_c   1.000
_cell.angle_alpha   90.00
_cell.angle_beta   90.00
_cell.angle_gamma   90.00
#
_symmetry.space_group_name_H-M   'P 1'
#
loop_
_entity.id
_entity.type
_entity.pdbx_description
1 polymer ?
#
loop_
_entity_poly.entity_id
_entity_poly.type
_entity_poly.pdbx_seq_one_letter_code
_entity_poly.pdbx_strand_id
1 'polypeptide(L)'
;MEIVVRTENELNFNWFKKGISSDFNFTFEKIPNPGDPKFLNLPEKLKNILRLDKPDLIISKKNENIERPILCIEITKSKPASQHIEQRIPRIIAAAESDVCSIYICPKKIDGYTYKFNPKHYDLLNKISSINKIPSVFFHYSNSNDILLDEDGFPGLPKLLHPNMLEMFDLIKDYINHDQNFENHDYKVFDCQSWKIKFEKQKNDTEGKIYKIEDLPTCKLINTSQLKNYLEGYQDLNINWINKTVENLPSRITSREKTLILQPDTKSSRLFAHAADPYVGMLGSFDYAFCRIGRNVEERKINLVFMPLNSEDAQIKKVMGPKGYQKYYDVNCPFKSSELENYQSQFKISHHLQYGCTYTKNKPLRIYGYFCDMMIFKDGVLIF
;
A
#
# COMPACT_ATOMS: atom_id res chain seq x y z
N MET A 1 0.60 -11.35 28.30
CA MET A 1 0.39 -10.55 27.08
C MET A 1 0.07 -11.49 25.94
N GLU A 2 -1.03 -11.24 25.23
CA GLU A 2 -1.52 -12.07 24.12
C GLU A 2 -0.99 -11.51 22.79
N ILE A 3 -0.63 -12.38 21.84
CA ILE A 3 -0.28 -12.00 20.47
C ILE A 3 -1.46 -12.32 19.55
N VAL A 4 -2.09 -11.28 19.03
CA VAL A 4 -3.19 -11.43 18.07
C VAL A 4 -2.60 -11.38 16.67
N VAL A 5 -2.88 -12.41 15.87
CA VAL A 5 -2.43 -12.49 14.47
C VAL A 5 -3.66 -12.42 13.59
N ARG A 6 -3.79 -11.30 12.87
CA ARG A 6 -4.88 -11.04 11.95
C ARG A 6 -4.49 -11.42 10.53
N THR A 7 -5.25 -12.31 9.90
CA THR A 7 -5.03 -12.73 8.51
C THR A 7 -6.33 -13.26 7.89
N GLU A 8 -6.40 -13.41 6.58
CA GLU A 8 -7.62 -13.85 5.88
C GLU A 8 -7.98 -15.31 6.14
N ASN A 9 -7.00 -16.15 6.50
CA ASN A 9 -7.20 -17.58 6.67
C ASN A 9 -6.35 -18.18 7.81
N GLU A 10 -6.85 -19.27 8.38
CA GLU A 10 -6.20 -19.95 9.51
C GLU A 10 -4.88 -20.65 9.11
N LEU A 11 -4.69 -20.92 7.82
CA LEU A 11 -3.47 -21.52 7.29
C LEU A 11 -2.25 -20.61 7.48
N ASN A 12 -2.38 -19.33 7.11
CA ASN A 12 -1.35 -18.30 7.31
C ASN A 12 -1.03 -18.12 8.81
N PHE A 13 -2.07 -18.13 9.65
CA PHE A 13 -1.92 -18.07 11.10
C PHE A 13 -1.09 -19.24 11.62
N ASN A 14 -1.46 -20.47 11.25
CA ASN A 14 -0.79 -21.68 11.71
C ASN A 14 0.66 -21.76 11.23
N TRP A 15 0.96 -21.31 10.00
CA TRP A 15 2.33 -21.19 9.49
C TRP A 15 3.16 -20.23 10.33
N PHE A 16 2.63 -19.03 10.59
CA PHE A 16 3.32 -18.01 11.38
C PHE A 16 3.57 -18.49 12.81
N LYS A 17 2.55 -19.07 13.46
CA LYS A 17 2.65 -19.66 14.80
C LYS A 17 3.70 -20.77 14.86
N LYS A 18 3.73 -21.66 13.85
CA LYS A 18 4.72 -22.74 13.75
C LYS A 18 6.15 -22.19 13.58
N GLY A 19 6.31 -21.09 12.85
CA GLY A 19 7.61 -20.43 12.65
C GLY A 19 8.16 -19.69 13.86
N ILE A 20 7.31 -19.02 14.64
CA ILE A 20 7.74 -18.28 15.83
C ILE A 20 8.06 -19.22 17.02
N SER A 21 7.47 -20.43 17.09
CA SER A 21 7.47 -21.36 18.24
C SER A 21 6.31 -21.13 19.23
N SER A 22 6.16 -22.04 20.21
CA SER A 22 5.12 -22.03 21.25
C SER A 22 5.35 -21.06 22.41
N ASP A 23 6.38 -20.22 22.35
CA ASP A 23 6.81 -19.39 23.48
C ASP A 23 5.85 -18.21 23.77
N PHE A 24 4.88 -17.97 22.88
CA PHE A 24 3.87 -16.93 23.05
C PHE A 24 2.46 -17.49 22.98
N ASN A 25 1.54 -16.84 23.69
CA ASN A 25 0.12 -17.11 23.57
C ASN A 25 -0.45 -16.40 22.33
N PHE A 26 -0.82 -17.18 21.31
CA PHE A 26 -1.31 -16.67 20.03
C PHE A 26 -2.82 -16.85 19.87
N THR A 27 -3.48 -15.82 19.36
CA THR A 27 -4.89 -15.85 18.96
C THR A 27 -5.03 -15.50 17.50
N PHE A 28 -5.79 -16.32 16.79
CA PHE A 28 -6.18 -16.08 15.41
C PHE A 28 -7.39 -15.16 15.35
N GLU A 29 -7.32 -14.11 14.54
CA GLU A 29 -8.49 -13.35 14.15
C GLU A 29 -8.52 -13.10 12.65
N LYS A 30 -9.72 -13.07 12.05
CA LYS A 30 -9.86 -12.63 10.66
C LYS A 30 -9.76 -11.12 10.56
N ILE A 31 -9.21 -10.61 9.45
CA ILE A 31 -9.25 -9.18 9.14
C ILE A 31 -10.72 -8.81 8.81
N PRO A 32 -11.41 -8.03 9.65
CA PRO A 32 -12.82 -7.74 9.44
C PRO A 32 -13.01 -6.85 8.19
N ASN A 33 -14.19 -6.97 7.57
CA ASN A 33 -14.55 -6.14 6.43
C ASN A 33 -15.12 -4.79 6.92
N PRO A 34 -14.85 -3.67 6.23
CA PRO A 34 -15.49 -2.39 6.53
C PRO A 34 -17.02 -2.48 6.51
N GLY A 35 -17.66 -1.84 7.48
CA GLY A 35 -19.11 -1.90 7.69
C GLY A 35 -19.59 -3.08 8.55
N ASP A 36 -18.72 -4.02 8.93
CA ASP A 36 -19.00 -5.05 9.93
C ASP A 36 -18.86 -4.46 11.36
N PRO A 37 -19.71 -4.84 12.33
CA PRO A 37 -19.53 -4.46 13.74
C PRO A 37 -18.12 -4.71 14.29
N LYS A 38 -17.46 -5.80 13.88
CA LYS A 38 -16.09 -6.12 14.28
C LYS A 38 -15.07 -5.11 13.79
N PHE A 39 -15.31 -4.49 12.64
CA PHE A 39 -14.44 -3.43 12.12
C PHE A 39 -14.51 -2.18 12.99
N LEU A 40 -15.70 -1.83 13.51
CA LEU A 40 -15.87 -0.68 14.40
C LEU A 40 -15.06 -0.83 15.70
N ASN A 41 -14.94 -2.06 16.19
CA ASN A 41 -14.16 -2.40 17.39
C ASN A 41 -12.64 -2.39 17.16
N LEU A 42 -12.16 -2.26 15.92
CA LEU A 42 -10.73 -2.19 15.67
C LEU A 42 -10.15 -0.86 16.23
N PRO A 43 -8.96 -0.91 16.86
CA PRO A 43 -8.15 0.27 17.14
C PRO A 43 -7.92 1.11 15.89
N GLU A 44 -7.81 2.43 16.06
CA GLU A 44 -7.64 3.38 14.94
C GLU A 44 -6.38 3.08 14.10
N LYS A 45 -5.28 2.66 14.74
CA LYS A 45 -4.07 2.22 14.01
C LYS A 45 -4.33 1.03 13.09
N LEU A 46 -5.14 0.06 13.51
CA LEU A 46 -5.52 -1.08 12.67
C LEU A 46 -6.40 -0.64 11.50
N LYS A 47 -7.35 0.26 11.73
CA LYS A 47 -8.16 0.84 10.65
C LYS A 47 -7.26 1.57 9.64
N ASN A 48 -6.30 2.37 10.09
CA ASN A 48 -5.36 3.08 9.22
C ASN A 48 -4.50 2.16 8.35
N ILE A 49 -4.01 1.04 8.89
CA ILE A 49 -3.31 0.00 8.12
C ILE A 49 -4.18 -0.54 6.98
N LEU A 50 -5.48 -0.73 7.24
CA LEU A 50 -6.45 -1.29 6.29
C LEU A 50 -7.00 -0.28 5.27
N ARG A 51 -6.59 1.00 5.32
CA ARG A 51 -7.21 2.07 4.50
C ARG A 51 -6.97 1.91 3.01
N LEU A 52 -5.80 1.40 2.61
CA LEU A 52 -5.42 1.26 1.20
C LEU A 52 -5.77 -0.12 0.67
N ASP A 53 -5.26 -1.15 1.34
CA ASP A 53 -5.55 -2.55 1.06
C ASP A 53 -5.22 -3.44 2.27
N LYS A 54 -5.68 -4.69 2.29
CA LYS A 54 -5.45 -5.61 3.40
C LYS A 54 -4.06 -6.25 3.31
N PRO A 55 -3.27 -6.23 4.41
CA PRO A 55 -2.03 -7.01 4.48
C PRO A 55 -2.26 -8.52 4.55
N ASP A 56 -1.23 -9.32 4.20
CA ASP A 56 -1.32 -10.78 4.34
C ASP A 56 -1.37 -11.20 5.82
N LEU A 57 -0.58 -10.57 6.70
CA LEU A 57 -0.68 -10.71 8.15
C LEU A 57 -0.48 -9.37 8.87
N ILE A 58 -1.22 -9.17 9.96
CA ILE A 58 -0.98 -8.12 10.94
C ILE A 58 -0.79 -8.76 12.31
N ILE A 59 0.30 -8.43 12.98
CA ILE A 59 0.66 -8.95 14.29
C ILE A 59 0.47 -7.83 15.29
N SER A 60 -0.34 -8.10 16.30
CA SER A 60 -0.66 -7.17 17.37
C SER A 60 -0.29 -7.77 18.72
N LYS A 61 0.02 -6.89 19.67
CA LYS A 61 -0.01 -7.22 21.09
C LYS A 61 -1.33 -6.80 21.68
N LYS A 62 -1.89 -7.66 22.52
CA LYS A 62 -3.12 -7.39 23.25
C LYS A 62 -2.87 -7.54 24.74
N ASN A 63 -3.21 -6.49 25.47
CA ASN A 63 -3.30 -6.49 26.91
C ASN A 63 -4.74 -6.14 27.29
N GLU A 64 -5.41 -7.06 27.99
CA GLU A 64 -6.84 -6.98 28.26
C GLU A 64 -7.66 -6.70 26.99
N ASN A 65 -8.30 -5.53 26.89
CA ASN A 65 -9.13 -5.12 25.77
C ASN A 65 -8.42 -4.14 24.80
N ILE A 66 -7.14 -3.85 25.04
CA ILE A 66 -6.36 -2.94 24.22
C ILE A 66 -5.46 -3.75 23.29
N GLU A 67 -5.81 -3.75 22.00
CA GLU A 67 -4.97 -4.30 20.94
C GLU A 67 -4.14 -3.19 20.29
N ARG A 68 -2.86 -3.46 20.04
CA ARG A 68 -1.96 -2.57 19.30
C ARG A 68 -1.22 -3.36 18.22
N PRO A 69 -1.35 -2.97 16.93
CA PRO A 69 -0.55 -3.56 15.88
C PRO A 69 0.91 -3.15 16.04
N ILE A 70 1.81 -4.12 15.88
CA ILE A 70 3.27 -3.91 15.97
C ILE A 70 3.99 -4.22 14.66
N LEU A 71 3.45 -5.14 13.84
CA LEU A 71 4.10 -5.58 12.61
C LEU A 71 3.08 -5.93 11.53
N CYS A 72 3.35 -5.57 10.28
CA CYS A 72 2.66 -6.09 9.10
C CYS A 72 3.59 -6.96 8.25
N ILE A 73 3.07 -8.04 7.68
CA ILE A 73 3.82 -8.94 6.79
C ILE A 73 3.11 -9.05 5.44
N GLU A 74 3.85 -8.82 4.37
CA GLU A 74 3.45 -9.13 2.98
C GLU A 74 4.23 -10.32 2.47
N ILE A 75 3.57 -11.24 1.75
CA ILE A 75 4.18 -12.44 1.20
C ILE A 75 3.79 -12.58 -0.27
N THR A 76 4.77 -12.80 -1.15
CA THR A 76 4.48 -13.09 -2.55
C THR A 76 5.33 -14.24 -3.09
N LYS A 77 4.69 -15.07 -3.91
CA LYS A 77 5.32 -16.07 -4.80
C LYS A 77 5.48 -15.57 -6.23
N SER A 78 4.95 -14.37 -6.53
CA SER A 78 5.04 -13.81 -7.87
C SER A 78 6.49 -13.63 -8.27
N LYS A 79 6.74 -13.67 -9.58
CA LYS A 79 8.04 -13.35 -10.17
C LYS A 79 8.53 -12.03 -9.56
N PRO A 80 9.82 -11.88 -9.24
CA PRO A 80 10.36 -10.66 -8.66
C PRO A 80 10.52 -9.55 -9.72
N ALA A 81 9.51 -9.40 -10.57
CA ALA A 81 9.37 -8.29 -11.50
C ALA A 81 8.82 -7.08 -10.75
N SER A 82 9.33 -5.89 -11.08
CA SER A 82 9.05 -4.67 -10.32
C SER A 82 7.57 -4.40 -10.11
N GLN A 83 6.75 -4.60 -11.14
CA GLN A 83 5.31 -4.35 -11.06
C GLN A 83 4.60 -5.21 -10.00
N HIS A 84 5.02 -6.47 -9.78
CA HIS A 84 4.39 -7.34 -8.79
C HIS A 84 4.74 -6.94 -7.35
N ILE A 85 5.96 -6.41 -7.15
CA ILE A 85 6.37 -5.87 -5.85
C ILE A 85 5.65 -4.56 -5.58
N GLU A 86 5.69 -3.65 -6.55
CA GLU A 86 5.11 -2.31 -6.45
C GLU A 86 3.60 -2.34 -6.20
N GLN A 87 2.88 -3.35 -6.71
CA GLN A 87 1.44 -3.55 -6.46
C GLN A 87 1.06 -3.66 -4.98
N ARG A 88 1.97 -4.14 -4.14
CA ARG A 88 1.73 -4.43 -2.73
C ARG A 88 2.27 -3.35 -1.78
N ILE A 89 3.10 -2.44 -2.29
CA ILE A 89 3.69 -1.32 -1.54
C ILE A 89 2.66 -0.43 -0.82
N PRO A 90 1.44 -0.19 -1.34
CA PRO A 90 0.43 0.56 -0.58
C PRO A 90 0.16 0.02 0.84
N ARG A 91 0.24 -1.31 1.04
CA ARG A 91 0.03 -1.93 2.37
C ARG A 91 1.18 -1.63 3.32
N ILE A 92 2.42 -1.66 2.79
CA ILE A 92 3.64 -1.30 3.51
C ILE A 92 3.62 0.18 3.90
N ILE A 93 3.20 1.06 2.99
CA ILE A 93 3.05 2.49 3.25
C ILE A 93 2.01 2.74 4.35
N ALA A 94 0.83 2.12 4.27
CA ALA A 94 -0.21 2.29 5.29
C ALA A 94 0.25 1.84 6.68
N ALA A 95 1.06 0.78 6.78
CA ALA A 95 1.69 0.34 8.01
C ALA A 95 2.71 1.36 8.54
N ALA A 96 3.65 1.80 7.70
CA ALA A 96 4.67 2.77 8.09
C ALA A 96 4.07 4.12 8.52
N GLU A 97 3.09 4.62 7.78
CA GLU A 97 2.32 5.83 8.11
C GLU A 97 1.47 5.66 9.39
N SER A 98 1.32 4.44 9.91
CA SER A 98 0.60 4.14 11.16
C SER A 98 1.53 3.80 12.34
N ASP A 99 2.84 4.05 12.20
CA ASP A 99 3.88 3.68 13.18
C ASP A 99 4.00 2.17 13.40
N VAL A 100 3.83 1.38 12.35
CA VAL A 100 3.91 -0.09 12.39
C VAL A 100 4.99 -0.57 11.43
N CYS A 101 5.95 -1.34 11.95
CA CYS A 101 7.03 -1.87 11.11
C CYS A 101 6.47 -2.89 10.12
N SER A 102 7.24 -3.17 9.07
CA SER A 102 6.79 -4.10 8.04
C SER A 102 7.88 -5.01 7.52
N ILE A 103 7.46 -6.23 7.15
CA ILE A 103 8.28 -7.22 6.49
C ILE A 103 7.66 -7.56 5.14
N TYR A 104 8.47 -7.56 4.09
CA TYR A 104 8.07 -8.00 2.77
C TYR A 104 8.86 -9.25 2.38
N ILE A 105 8.18 -10.37 2.21
CA ILE A 105 8.75 -11.65 1.80
C ILE A 105 8.55 -11.86 0.29
N CYS A 106 9.64 -11.96 -0.48
CA CYS A 106 9.58 -12.18 -1.92
C CYS A 106 10.78 -12.99 -2.46
N PRO A 107 10.65 -13.71 -3.59
CA PRO A 107 11.80 -14.34 -4.23
C PRO A 107 12.89 -13.32 -4.59
N LYS A 108 14.16 -13.75 -4.56
CA LYS A 108 15.26 -12.97 -5.15
C LYS A 108 15.37 -13.24 -6.65
N LYS A 109 15.14 -14.50 -7.05
CA LYS A 109 15.03 -14.99 -8.41
C LYS A 109 14.18 -16.27 -8.37
N ILE A 110 13.58 -16.62 -9.51
CA ILE A 110 12.86 -17.89 -9.66
C ILE A 110 13.40 -18.60 -10.90
N ASP A 111 13.69 -19.89 -10.80
CA ASP A 111 14.13 -20.73 -11.92
C ASP A 111 13.06 -20.77 -13.04
N GLY A 112 13.52 -20.89 -14.29
CA GLY A 112 12.64 -20.82 -15.47
C GLY A 112 12.12 -19.41 -15.81
N TYR A 113 12.48 -18.38 -15.03
CA TYR A 113 12.16 -16.98 -15.33
C TYR A 113 13.40 -16.11 -15.52
N THR A 114 13.31 -15.17 -16.46
CA THR A 114 14.35 -14.17 -16.72
C THR A 114 14.41 -13.06 -15.66
N TYR A 115 13.35 -12.90 -14.86
CA TYR A 115 13.21 -11.80 -13.90
C TYR A 115 13.99 -12.05 -12.61
N LYS A 116 14.79 -11.05 -12.20
CA LYS A 116 15.50 -11.00 -10.92
C LYS A 116 15.00 -9.81 -10.12
N PHE A 117 15.04 -9.94 -8.79
CA PHE A 117 14.77 -8.85 -7.88
C PHE A 117 15.66 -7.65 -8.21
N ASN A 118 15.04 -6.50 -8.39
CA ASN A 118 15.74 -5.26 -8.69
C ASN A 118 16.07 -4.52 -7.37
N PRO A 119 17.36 -4.28 -7.05
CA PRO A 119 17.75 -3.60 -5.81
C PRO A 119 17.16 -2.20 -5.61
N LYS A 120 16.59 -1.56 -6.65
CA LYS A 120 15.81 -0.31 -6.47
C LYS A 120 14.70 -0.44 -5.42
N HIS A 121 14.14 -1.64 -5.24
CA HIS A 121 13.10 -1.85 -4.23
C HIS A 121 13.64 -1.70 -2.80
N TYR A 122 14.93 -1.99 -2.55
CA TYR A 122 15.57 -1.66 -1.28
C TYR A 122 15.62 -0.14 -1.06
N ASP A 123 15.97 0.66 -2.08
CA ASP A 123 15.93 2.13 -2.00
C ASP A 123 14.52 2.63 -1.66
N LEU A 124 13.48 2.06 -2.28
CA LEU A 124 12.09 2.40 -1.97
C LEU A 124 11.72 2.13 -0.51
N LEU A 125 12.01 0.93 0.01
CA LEU A 125 11.71 0.63 1.43
C LEU A 125 12.56 1.46 2.38
N ASN A 126 13.78 1.83 2.01
CA ASN A 126 14.60 2.73 2.81
C ASN A 126 14.04 4.15 2.84
N LYS A 127 13.52 4.66 1.72
CA LYS A 127 12.80 5.95 1.66
C LYS A 127 11.53 5.91 2.50
N ILE A 128 10.71 4.86 2.36
CA ILE A 128 9.54 4.65 3.22
C ILE A 128 9.95 4.66 4.69
N SER A 129 11.01 3.94 5.03
CA SER A 129 11.45 3.82 6.42
C SER A 129 12.02 5.13 6.99
N SER A 130 12.82 5.84 6.19
CA SER A 130 13.49 7.07 6.62
C SER A 130 12.49 8.22 6.79
N ILE A 131 11.54 8.36 5.86
CA ILE A 131 10.50 9.39 5.92
C ILE A 131 9.56 9.15 7.10
N ASN A 132 9.10 7.90 7.30
CA ASN A 132 8.17 7.56 8.38
C ASN A 132 8.86 7.32 9.73
N LYS A 133 10.20 7.18 9.76
CA LYS A 133 11.00 6.79 10.92
C LYS A 133 10.62 5.42 11.50
N ILE A 134 10.24 4.48 10.63
CA ILE A 134 9.76 3.14 10.98
C ILE A 134 10.35 2.11 10.01
N PRO A 135 11.01 1.04 10.47
CA PRO A 135 11.69 0.12 9.56
C PRO A 135 10.72 -0.73 8.73
N SER A 136 11.03 -0.84 7.45
CA SER A 136 10.41 -1.74 6.48
C SER A 136 11.50 -2.54 5.77
N VAL A 137 11.46 -3.86 5.87
CA VAL A 137 12.57 -4.72 5.42
C VAL A 137 12.12 -5.89 4.55
N PHE A 138 12.97 -6.33 3.64
CA PHE A 138 12.75 -7.50 2.81
C PHE A 138 13.38 -8.75 3.41
N PHE A 139 12.74 -9.88 3.11
CA PHE A 139 13.30 -11.21 3.23
C PHE A 139 13.08 -12.00 1.95
N HIS A 140 14.07 -12.82 1.58
CA HIS A 140 14.02 -13.64 0.37
C HIS A 140 13.97 -15.12 0.67
N TYR A 141 13.20 -15.92 -0.08
CA TYR A 141 13.01 -17.35 0.23
C TYR A 141 13.11 -18.29 -0.99
N SER A 142 13.85 -17.87 -2.02
CA SER A 142 14.32 -18.78 -3.07
C SER A 142 15.57 -19.53 -2.58
N ASN A 143 15.63 -20.85 -2.80
CA ASN A 143 16.83 -21.64 -2.47
C ASN A 143 18.00 -21.33 -3.43
N SER A 144 19.13 -22.01 -3.27
CA SER A 144 20.33 -21.83 -4.11
C SER A 144 20.10 -22.11 -5.61
N ASN A 145 19.07 -22.89 -5.93
CA ASN A 145 18.68 -23.24 -7.29
C ASN A 145 17.54 -22.34 -7.80
N ASP A 146 17.27 -21.22 -7.12
CA ASP A 146 16.18 -20.29 -7.43
C ASP A 146 14.78 -20.94 -7.38
N ILE A 147 14.60 -22.01 -6.62
CA ILE A 147 13.31 -22.68 -6.44
C ILE A 147 12.66 -22.14 -5.16
N LEU A 148 11.39 -21.77 -5.26
CA LEU A 148 10.55 -21.44 -4.11
C LEU A 148 10.13 -22.75 -3.43
N LEU A 149 10.56 -22.93 -2.18
CA LEU A 149 10.16 -24.06 -1.37
C LEU A 149 9.04 -23.62 -0.43
N ASP A 150 7.88 -24.23 -0.60
CA ASP A 150 6.76 -24.05 0.32
C ASP A 150 6.95 -24.95 1.55
N GLU A 151 6.36 -24.55 2.67
CA GLU A 151 6.27 -25.42 3.85
C GLU A 151 5.21 -26.50 3.64
N ASP A 152 5.53 -27.74 4.04
CA ASP A 152 4.62 -28.87 3.90
C ASP A 152 3.31 -28.64 4.67
N GLY A 153 2.18 -28.77 3.96
CA GLY A 153 0.86 -28.48 4.50
C GLY A 153 0.46 -27.00 4.47
N PHE A 154 1.33 -26.10 4.01
CA PHE A 154 1.09 -24.66 3.93
C PHE A 154 1.36 -24.11 2.52
N PRO A 155 0.55 -24.51 1.52
CA PRO A 155 0.75 -24.07 0.14
C PRO A 155 0.75 -22.54 0.03
N GLY A 156 1.74 -22.00 -0.67
CA GLY A 156 1.88 -20.56 -0.83
C GLY A 156 2.81 -19.88 0.16
N LEU A 157 3.22 -20.56 1.24
CA LEU A 157 4.00 -19.98 2.32
C LEU A 157 5.43 -20.53 2.37
N PRO A 158 6.44 -19.68 2.62
CA PRO A 158 7.84 -20.09 2.63
C PRO A 158 8.14 -21.24 3.60
N LYS A 159 9.07 -22.14 3.22
CA LYS A 159 9.60 -23.17 4.11
C LYS A 159 10.17 -22.58 5.39
N LEU A 160 9.73 -23.08 6.55
CA LEU A 160 10.05 -22.49 7.86
C LEU A 160 11.54 -22.57 8.19
N LEU A 161 12.17 -23.68 7.80
CA LEU A 161 13.61 -23.92 8.00
C LEU A 161 14.51 -23.23 6.97
N HIS A 162 13.94 -22.42 6.07
CA HIS A 162 14.76 -21.62 5.17
C HIS A 162 15.57 -20.59 5.99
N PRO A 163 16.89 -20.42 5.76
CA PRO A 163 17.75 -19.56 6.61
C PRO A 163 17.22 -18.14 6.80
N ASN A 164 16.74 -17.50 5.72
CA ASN A 164 16.15 -16.17 5.81
C ASN A 164 14.80 -16.14 6.56
N MET A 165 14.05 -17.25 6.61
CA MET A 165 12.80 -17.31 7.39
C MET A 165 13.12 -17.49 8.88
N LEU A 166 14.14 -18.29 9.22
CA LEU A 166 14.65 -18.37 10.58
C LEU A 166 15.13 -17.00 11.08
N GLU A 167 15.96 -16.29 10.30
CA GLU A 167 16.39 -14.91 10.61
C GLU A 167 15.19 -13.97 10.81
N MET A 168 14.16 -14.09 9.96
CA MET A 168 12.94 -13.30 10.07
C MET A 168 12.17 -13.60 11.36
N PHE A 169 11.95 -14.87 11.69
CA PHE A 169 11.22 -15.23 12.90
C PHE A 169 11.99 -14.83 14.17
N ASP A 170 13.33 -14.95 14.18
CA ASP A 170 14.16 -14.45 15.27
C ASP A 170 14.05 -12.93 15.42
N LEU A 171 14.09 -12.19 14.31
CA LEU A 171 13.89 -10.74 14.29
C LEU A 171 12.52 -10.32 14.85
N ILE A 172 11.47 -11.09 14.57
CA ILE A 172 10.12 -10.84 15.09
C ILE A 172 10.05 -11.15 16.59
N LYS A 173 10.62 -12.27 17.05
CA LYS A 173 10.70 -12.62 18.47
C LYS A 173 11.42 -11.55 19.28
N ASP A 174 12.56 -11.08 18.78
CA ASP A 174 13.32 -10.01 19.41
C ASP A 174 12.48 -8.75 19.60
N TYR A 175 11.69 -8.38 18.59
CA TYR A 175 10.85 -7.19 18.68
C TYR A 175 9.65 -7.38 19.61
N ILE A 176 8.99 -8.55 19.56
CA ILE A 176 7.95 -8.91 20.53
C ILE A 176 8.51 -8.83 21.96
N ASN A 177 9.74 -9.30 22.18
CA ASN A 177 10.37 -9.26 23.50
C ASN A 177 10.93 -7.89 23.87
N HIS A 178 11.35 -7.05 22.92
CA HIS A 178 11.89 -5.72 23.18
C HIS A 178 10.81 -4.70 23.52
N ASP A 179 9.65 -4.81 22.86
CA ASP A 179 8.52 -3.90 23.02
C ASP A 179 7.76 -4.19 24.35
N GLN A 180 8.49 -4.20 25.48
CA GLN A 180 7.97 -4.48 26.83
C GLN A 180 7.25 -3.29 27.46
N ASN A 181 7.51 -2.07 26.98
CA ASN A 181 6.91 -0.85 27.51
C ASN A 181 5.53 -0.56 26.92
N PHE A 182 4.63 -1.55 26.87
CA PHE A 182 3.25 -1.36 26.40
C PHE A 182 2.54 -0.21 27.16
N GLU A 183 2.92 0.04 28.42
CA GLU A 183 2.32 1.07 29.27
C GLU A 183 2.85 2.49 28.98
N ASN A 184 4.13 2.65 28.63
CA ASN A 184 4.78 3.97 28.54
C ASN A 184 4.65 4.66 27.18
N HIS A 185 4.03 4.03 26.19
CA HIS A 185 3.80 4.60 24.87
C HIS A 185 5.06 5.08 24.10
N ASP A 186 6.27 4.76 24.57
CA ASP A 186 7.55 5.11 23.95
C ASP A 186 8.09 3.93 23.14
N TYR A 187 8.05 4.06 21.81
CA TYR A 187 8.36 2.97 20.89
C TYR A 187 9.23 3.44 19.74
N LYS A 188 10.52 3.16 19.85
CA LYS A 188 11.45 3.31 18.74
C LYS A 188 11.86 1.91 18.32
N VAL A 189 11.28 1.39 17.24
CA VAL A 189 11.67 0.07 16.70
C VAL A 189 13.18 0.00 16.42
N PHE A 190 13.80 1.14 16.11
CA PHE A 190 15.25 1.25 15.95
C PHE A 190 16.08 1.13 17.24
N ASP A 191 15.46 1.13 18.42
CA ASP A 191 16.10 0.77 19.68
C ASP A 191 16.23 -0.77 19.81
N CYS A 192 15.45 -1.53 19.01
CA CYS A 192 15.68 -2.96 18.83
C CYS A 192 16.88 -3.18 17.91
N GLN A 193 18.01 -3.59 18.50
CA GLN A 193 19.29 -3.68 17.81
C GLN A 193 19.26 -4.62 16.60
N SER A 194 18.53 -5.74 16.65
CA SER A 194 18.41 -6.66 15.52
C SER A 194 17.69 -6.02 14.32
N TRP A 195 16.64 -5.23 14.55
CA TRP A 195 15.97 -4.43 13.52
C TRP A 195 16.87 -3.36 12.93
N LYS A 196 17.63 -2.65 13.78
CA LYS A 196 18.60 -1.67 13.31
C LYS A 196 19.67 -2.30 12.41
N ILE A 197 20.25 -3.44 12.83
CA ILE A 197 21.25 -4.17 12.04
C ILE A 197 20.66 -4.64 10.71
N LYS A 198 19.45 -5.23 10.72
CA LYS A 198 18.78 -5.68 9.50
C LYS A 198 18.54 -4.53 8.52
N PHE A 199 18.05 -3.40 9.04
CA PHE A 199 17.77 -2.21 8.24
C PHE A 199 19.06 -1.63 7.63
N GLU A 200 20.13 -1.45 8.41
CA GLU A 200 21.40 -0.93 7.89
C GLU A 200 22.03 -1.90 6.87
N LYS A 201 21.93 -3.21 7.07
CA LYS A 201 22.37 -4.21 6.07
C LYS A 201 21.61 -4.04 4.75
N GLN A 202 20.27 -3.95 4.80
CA GLN A 202 19.45 -3.69 3.62
C GLN A 202 19.79 -2.35 2.96
N LYS A 203 20.13 -1.34 3.75
CA LYS A 203 20.56 -0.04 3.25
C LYS A 203 21.86 -0.13 2.47
N ASN A 204 22.82 -0.91 2.93
CA ASN A 204 24.05 -1.16 2.17
C ASN A 204 23.78 -1.90 0.85
N ASP A 205 22.73 -2.74 0.77
CA ASP A 205 22.32 -3.40 -0.47
C ASP A 205 21.75 -2.43 -1.54
N THR A 206 21.62 -1.12 -1.24
CA THR A 206 21.14 -0.11 -2.20
C THR A 206 22.20 0.53 -3.07
N GLU A 207 23.50 0.35 -2.77
CA GLU A 207 24.57 1.16 -3.38
C GLU A 207 24.52 1.18 -4.92
N GLY A 208 24.32 2.39 -5.47
CA GLY A 208 24.27 2.70 -6.90
C GLY A 208 22.98 2.33 -7.64
N LYS A 209 21.97 1.75 -6.97
CA LYS A 209 20.77 1.18 -7.61
C LYS A 209 19.49 1.81 -7.07
N ILE A 210 19.34 3.11 -7.33
CA ILE A 210 18.20 3.93 -6.90
C ILE A 210 17.04 3.87 -7.89
N TYR A 211 15.84 4.24 -7.43
CA TYR A 211 14.75 4.53 -8.35
C TYR A 211 15.09 5.72 -9.25
N LYS A 212 14.93 5.53 -10.56
CA LYS A 212 15.16 6.53 -11.60
C LYS A 212 13.90 6.70 -12.43
N ILE A 213 13.54 7.96 -12.72
CA ILE A 213 12.36 8.26 -13.53
C ILE A 213 12.62 7.88 -14.98
N GLU A 214 13.87 8.00 -15.42
CA GLU A 214 14.34 7.71 -16.77
C GLU A 214 14.14 6.23 -17.16
N ASP A 215 14.11 5.34 -16.18
CA ASP A 215 13.87 3.90 -16.37
C ASP A 215 12.37 3.55 -16.49
N LEU A 216 11.47 4.54 -16.37
CA LEU A 216 10.02 4.36 -16.33
C LEU A 216 9.38 4.96 -17.59
N PRO A 217 9.21 4.18 -18.68
CA PRO A 217 8.70 4.69 -19.95
C PRO A 217 7.24 5.18 -19.87
N THR A 218 6.49 4.72 -18.87
CA THR A 218 5.12 5.18 -18.60
C THR A 218 5.08 6.44 -17.73
N CYS A 219 6.22 7.05 -17.40
CA CYS A 219 6.28 8.24 -16.56
C CYS A 219 6.85 9.41 -17.34
N LYS A 220 6.30 10.60 -17.09
CA LYS A 220 6.78 11.85 -17.66
C LYS A 220 6.94 12.90 -16.58
N LEU A 221 8.13 13.49 -16.47
CA LEU A 221 8.40 14.61 -15.57
C LEU A 221 8.30 15.92 -16.35
N ILE A 222 7.51 16.86 -15.86
CA ILE A 222 7.36 18.21 -16.44
C ILE A 222 7.56 19.29 -15.37
N ASN A 223 7.78 20.52 -15.81
CA ASN A 223 7.62 21.67 -14.93
C ASN A 223 6.13 21.89 -14.66
N THR A 224 5.74 22.16 -13.41
CA THR A 224 4.35 22.42 -13.05
C THR A 224 3.79 23.65 -13.79
N SER A 225 4.64 24.63 -14.13
CA SER A 225 4.26 25.77 -14.97
C SER A 225 3.77 25.37 -16.37
N GLN A 226 4.14 24.18 -16.86
CA GLN A 226 3.70 23.65 -18.14
C GLN A 226 2.38 22.89 -18.05
N LEU A 227 1.83 22.68 -16.84
CA LEU A 227 0.63 21.85 -16.64
C LEU A 227 -0.57 22.37 -17.42
N LYS A 228 -0.77 23.69 -17.49
CA LYS A 228 -1.86 24.28 -18.28
C LYS A 228 -1.77 23.89 -19.76
N ASN A 229 -0.62 24.16 -20.40
CA ASN A 229 -0.39 23.81 -21.80
C ASN A 229 -0.51 22.28 -22.02
N TYR A 230 -0.12 21.51 -21.00
CA TYR A 230 -0.25 20.05 -21.02
C TYR A 230 -1.71 19.59 -21.03
N LEU A 231 -2.57 20.23 -20.22
CA LEU A 231 -4.02 19.98 -20.22
C LEU A 231 -4.64 20.39 -21.55
N GLU A 232 -4.31 21.58 -22.08
CA GLU A 232 -4.81 22.07 -23.37
C GLU A 232 -4.49 21.13 -24.54
N GLY A 233 -3.31 20.50 -24.52
CA GLY A 233 -2.90 19.58 -25.57
C GLY A 233 -3.50 18.16 -25.48
N TYR A 234 -4.07 17.79 -24.35
CA TYR A 234 -4.58 16.43 -24.11
C TYR A 234 -6.11 16.36 -23.98
N GLN A 235 -6.73 17.41 -23.45
CA GLN A 235 -8.16 17.40 -23.12
C GLN A 235 -9.04 17.85 -24.29
N ASP A 236 -10.20 17.22 -24.40
CA ASP A 236 -11.31 17.59 -25.29
C ASP A 236 -12.20 18.69 -24.64
N LEU A 237 -11.77 19.25 -23.50
CA LEU A 237 -12.48 20.30 -22.76
C LEU A 237 -12.28 21.67 -23.41
N ASN A 238 -13.25 22.57 -23.22
CA ASN A 238 -13.08 23.95 -23.69
C ASN A 238 -12.02 24.71 -22.87
N ILE A 239 -11.38 25.69 -23.52
CA ILE A 239 -10.27 26.45 -22.93
C ILE A 239 -10.67 27.17 -21.63
N ASN A 240 -11.91 27.64 -21.54
CA ASN A 240 -12.41 28.33 -20.34
C ASN A 240 -12.50 27.38 -19.13
N TRP A 241 -12.86 26.12 -19.34
CA TRP A 241 -12.88 25.10 -18.29
C TRP A 241 -11.47 24.83 -17.78
N ILE A 242 -10.50 24.68 -18.69
CA ILE A 242 -9.10 24.46 -18.34
C ILE A 242 -8.56 25.65 -17.54
N ASN A 243 -8.81 26.88 -18.01
CA ASN A 243 -8.41 28.11 -17.30
C ASN A 243 -8.96 28.14 -15.87
N LYS A 244 -10.27 27.95 -15.69
CA LYS A 244 -10.90 27.92 -14.37
C LYS A 244 -10.34 26.80 -13.49
N THR A 245 -10.03 25.64 -14.06
CA THR A 245 -9.43 24.52 -13.32
C THR A 245 -8.06 24.93 -12.79
N VAL A 246 -7.20 25.49 -13.63
CA VAL A 246 -5.84 25.91 -13.25
C VAL A 246 -5.85 27.04 -12.22
N GLU A 247 -6.75 28.03 -12.38
CA GLU A 247 -6.93 29.14 -11.44
C GLU A 247 -7.34 28.68 -10.03
N ASN A 248 -8.05 27.55 -9.93
CA ASN A 248 -8.57 27.01 -8.67
C ASN A 248 -7.75 25.81 -8.16
N LEU A 249 -6.57 25.53 -8.74
CA LEU A 249 -5.71 24.48 -8.21
C LEU A 249 -5.25 24.84 -6.78
N PRO A 250 -5.29 23.88 -5.83
CA PRO A 250 -4.73 24.08 -4.50
C PRO A 250 -3.28 24.57 -4.53
N SER A 251 -2.93 25.47 -3.60
CA SER A 251 -1.58 26.04 -3.51
C SER A 251 -0.48 24.99 -3.35
N ARG A 252 -0.78 23.85 -2.70
CA ARG A 252 0.14 22.72 -2.59
C ARG A 252 0.50 22.08 -3.93
N ILE A 253 -0.37 22.17 -4.94
CA ILE A 253 -0.06 21.68 -6.29
C ILE A 253 0.77 22.72 -7.05
N THR A 254 0.34 23.99 -7.02
CA THR A 254 0.95 25.06 -7.82
C THR A 254 2.30 25.54 -7.29
N SER A 255 2.57 25.38 -5.99
CA SER A 255 3.85 25.74 -5.37
C SER A 255 5.00 24.76 -5.65
N ARG A 256 4.70 23.53 -6.09
CA ARG A 256 5.72 22.52 -6.39
C ARG A 256 6.26 22.74 -7.80
N GLU A 257 7.58 22.77 -7.97
CA GLU A 257 8.23 23.09 -9.26
C GLU A 257 7.96 22.03 -10.34
N LYS A 258 7.86 20.76 -9.96
CA LYS A 258 7.74 19.63 -10.88
C LYS A 258 6.44 18.86 -10.70
N THR A 259 6.01 18.22 -11.79
CA THR A 259 4.90 17.29 -11.82
C THR A 259 5.33 15.99 -12.51
N LEU A 260 5.18 14.86 -11.83
CA LEU A 260 5.38 13.52 -12.35
C LEU A 260 4.03 12.95 -12.80
N ILE A 261 3.93 12.60 -14.08
CA ILE A 261 2.70 12.08 -14.68
C ILE A 261 2.90 10.61 -15.04
N LEU A 262 2.11 9.72 -14.44
CA LEU A 262 1.99 8.32 -14.82
C LEU A 262 0.98 8.17 -15.96
N GLN A 263 1.47 7.74 -17.12
CA GLN A 263 0.81 7.72 -18.42
C GLN A 263 0.78 6.31 -19.02
N PRO A 264 -0.01 5.38 -18.46
CA PRO A 264 -0.12 4.05 -19.03
C PRO A 264 -0.85 4.11 -20.38
N ASP A 265 -0.21 3.55 -21.40
CA ASP A 265 -0.78 3.33 -22.72
C ASP A 265 -0.92 1.82 -22.97
N THR A 266 -2.04 1.25 -22.50
CA THR A 266 -2.33 -0.18 -22.62
C THR A 266 -3.44 -0.43 -23.62
N LYS A 267 -3.35 -1.53 -24.37
CA LYS A 267 -4.39 -1.93 -25.35
C LYS A 267 -5.78 -2.17 -24.75
N SER A 268 -5.89 -2.41 -23.45
CA SER A 268 -7.14 -2.70 -22.74
C SER A 268 -7.24 -1.88 -21.46
N SER A 269 -8.48 -1.68 -21.00
CA SER A 269 -8.77 -0.98 -19.74
C SER A 269 -8.02 -1.61 -18.56
N ARG A 270 -7.32 -0.76 -17.80
CA ARG A 270 -6.58 -1.14 -16.59
C ARG A 270 -6.92 -0.27 -15.39
N LEU A 271 -7.82 0.71 -15.52
CA LEU A 271 -8.18 1.60 -14.41
C LEU A 271 -9.03 0.94 -13.32
N PHE A 272 -9.80 -0.09 -13.65
CA PHE A 272 -10.60 -0.86 -12.68
C PHE A 272 -10.57 -2.38 -12.93
N ALA A 273 -10.23 -2.82 -14.15
CA ALA A 273 -10.07 -4.24 -14.45
C ALA A 273 -8.92 -4.83 -13.62
N HIS A 274 -9.05 -6.08 -13.18
CA HIS A 274 -8.05 -6.76 -12.34
C HIS A 274 -7.63 -5.93 -11.11
N ALA A 275 -8.59 -5.29 -10.45
CA ALA A 275 -8.34 -4.39 -9.31
C ALA A 275 -7.36 -3.24 -9.61
N ALA A 276 -7.28 -2.85 -10.89
CA ALA A 276 -6.43 -1.81 -11.45
C ALA A 276 -4.91 -2.07 -11.43
N ASP A 277 -4.52 -3.34 -11.24
CA ASP A 277 -3.12 -3.73 -11.25
C ASP A 277 -2.56 -3.79 -12.70
N PRO A 278 -1.29 -3.37 -12.92
CA PRO A 278 -0.31 -3.01 -11.90
C PRO A 278 -0.37 -1.55 -11.44
N TYR A 279 -0.92 -0.65 -12.26
CA TYR A 279 -0.62 0.78 -12.19
C TYR A 279 -1.12 1.44 -10.92
N VAL A 280 -2.25 1.00 -10.38
CA VAL A 280 -2.79 1.61 -9.16
C VAL A 280 -1.85 1.39 -7.97
N GLY A 281 -1.31 0.18 -7.81
CA GLY A 281 -0.40 -0.11 -6.70
C GLY A 281 0.97 0.55 -6.88
N MET A 282 1.41 0.77 -8.12
CA MET A 282 2.66 1.48 -8.41
C MET A 282 2.67 2.94 -7.97
N LEU A 283 1.51 3.59 -7.82
CA LEU A 283 1.42 4.98 -7.38
C LEU A 283 2.10 5.21 -6.02
N GLY A 284 1.90 4.31 -5.07
CA GLY A 284 2.55 4.41 -3.75
C GLY A 284 4.08 4.34 -3.86
N SER A 285 4.58 3.48 -4.75
CA SER A 285 6.01 3.39 -5.02
C SER A 285 6.57 4.67 -5.62
N PHE A 286 5.89 5.27 -6.60
CA PHE A 286 6.34 6.51 -7.24
C PHE A 286 6.23 7.73 -6.32
N ASP A 287 5.23 7.76 -5.46
CA ASP A 287 5.08 8.78 -4.44
C ASP A 287 6.32 8.81 -3.54
N TYR A 288 6.67 7.70 -2.90
CA TYR A 288 7.85 7.65 -2.03
C TYR A 288 9.18 7.72 -2.78
N ALA A 289 9.27 7.15 -3.99
CA ALA A 289 10.51 7.15 -4.74
C ALA A 289 10.93 8.54 -5.20
N PHE A 290 9.96 9.40 -5.57
CA PHE A 290 10.21 10.65 -6.29
C PHE A 290 9.55 11.89 -5.67
N CYS A 291 8.34 11.74 -5.11
CA CYS A 291 7.47 12.88 -4.81
C CYS A 291 7.58 13.34 -3.35
N ARG A 292 7.56 12.39 -2.42
CA ARG A 292 7.39 12.64 -0.99
C ARG A 292 8.69 13.05 -0.29
N ILE A 293 8.57 13.95 0.68
CA ILE A 293 9.65 14.37 1.59
C ILE A 293 9.25 14.27 3.07
N GLY A 294 7.95 14.26 3.39
CA GLY A 294 7.42 14.11 4.74
C GLY A 294 6.43 12.96 4.86
N ARG A 295 5.81 12.80 6.03
CA ARG A 295 5.03 11.59 6.35
C ARG A 295 3.75 11.49 5.55
N ASN A 296 3.14 12.60 5.15
CA ASN A 296 1.83 12.64 4.49
C ASN A 296 1.92 12.99 3.00
N VAL A 297 0.83 12.71 2.26
CA VAL A 297 0.71 13.03 0.82
C VAL A 297 0.83 14.53 0.50
N GLU A 298 0.60 15.40 1.49
CA GLU A 298 0.75 16.84 1.31
C GLU A 298 2.20 17.31 1.39
N GLU A 299 3.05 16.53 2.05
CA GLU A 299 4.47 16.80 2.22
C GLU A 299 5.27 16.24 1.04
N ARG A 300 4.97 16.75 -0.15
CA ARG A 300 5.65 16.42 -1.42
C ARG A 300 6.37 17.62 -2.01
N LYS A 301 7.46 17.32 -2.72
CA LYS A 301 8.21 18.26 -3.57
C LYS A 301 7.85 18.16 -5.06
N ILE A 302 7.23 17.06 -5.50
CA ILE A 302 6.77 16.83 -6.87
C ILE A 302 5.30 16.41 -6.81
N ASN A 303 4.46 16.94 -7.70
CA ASN A 303 3.08 16.46 -7.85
C ASN A 303 3.05 15.06 -8.46
N LEU A 304 2.13 14.19 -8.00
CA LEU A 304 1.89 12.89 -8.61
C LEU A 304 0.54 12.89 -9.33
N VAL A 305 0.59 12.74 -10.64
CA VAL A 305 -0.59 12.78 -11.51
C VAL A 305 -0.76 11.45 -12.23
N PHE A 306 -2.00 10.97 -12.33
CA PHE A 306 -2.34 9.81 -13.16
C PHE A 306 -3.13 10.25 -14.40
N MET A 307 -2.70 9.82 -15.59
CA MET A 307 -3.31 10.23 -16.86
C MET A 307 -3.29 9.07 -17.86
N PRO A 308 -4.37 8.28 -17.98
CA PRO A 308 -4.40 7.13 -18.88
C PRO A 308 -4.45 7.58 -20.35
N LEU A 309 -3.61 7.01 -21.21
CA LEU A 309 -3.59 7.39 -22.64
C LEU A 309 -4.50 6.53 -23.52
N ASN A 310 -4.87 5.34 -23.03
CA ASN A 310 -5.66 4.39 -23.80
C ASN A 310 -7.12 4.82 -23.98
N SER A 311 -7.74 4.48 -25.11
CA SER A 311 -9.10 4.90 -25.47
C SER A 311 -10.21 4.41 -24.52
N GLU A 312 -9.95 3.34 -23.77
CA GLU A 312 -10.91 2.75 -22.84
C GLU A 312 -10.96 3.47 -21.50
N ASP A 313 -9.82 3.98 -21.04
CA ASP A 313 -9.69 4.65 -19.73
C ASP A 313 -9.55 6.18 -19.84
N ALA A 314 -9.22 6.72 -21.02
CA ALA A 314 -8.96 8.15 -21.23
C ALA A 314 -10.18 9.06 -21.02
N GLN A 315 -11.40 8.53 -20.91
CA GLN A 315 -12.62 9.33 -20.69
C GLN A 315 -13.29 8.97 -19.37
N ILE A 316 -13.45 9.97 -18.49
CA ILE A 316 -14.04 9.83 -17.16
C ILE A 316 -15.43 9.19 -17.22
N LYS A 317 -16.24 9.56 -18.21
CA LYS A 317 -17.60 9.06 -18.42
C LYS A 317 -17.67 7.59 -18.83
N LYS A 318 -16.60 7.04 -19.42
CA LYS A 318 -16.52 5.61 -19.81
C LYS A 318 -16.08 4.72 -18.67
N VAL A 319 -15.34 5.27 -17.71
CA VAL A 319 -14.62 4.46 -16.72
C VAL A 319 -14.89 4.89 -15.28
N MET A 320 -14.50 6.10 -14.87
CA MET A 320 -14.61 6.54 -13.48
C MET A 320 -16.05 6.72 -13.02
N GLY A 321 -16.95 7.18 -13.90
CA GLY A 321 -18.39 7.17 -13.63
C GLY A 321 -18.90 5.73 -13.46
N PRO A 322 -19.08 4.97 -14.55
CA PRO A 322 -19.82 3.72 -14.55
C PRO A 322 -19.11 2.55 -13.83
N LYS A 323 -17.79 2.58 -13.63
CA LYS A 323 -17.04 1.54 -12.91
C LYS A 323 -16.46 2.02 -11.58
N GLY A 324 -16.37 3.34 -11.38
CA GLY A 324 -15.84 3.97 -10.17
C GLY A 324 -16.93 4.52 -9.26
N TYR A 325 -17.08 5.85 -9.20
CA TYR A 325 -17.86 6.53 -8.17
C TYR A 325 -19.37 6.36 -8.34
N GLN A 326 -19.91 6.31 -9.56
CA GLN A 326 -21.36 6.14 -9.76
C GLN A 326 -21.76 4.71 -9.40
N LYS A 327 -20.99 3.71 -9.86
CA LYS A 327 -21.19 2.31 -9.43
C LYS A 327 -21.09 2.15 -7.92
N TYR A 328 -20.15 2.86 -7.28
CA TYR A 328 -20.06 2.87 -5.84
C TYR A 328 -21.33 3.44 -5.20
N TYR A 329 -21.79 4.61 -5.64
CA TYR A 329 -23.04 5.20 -5.17
C TYR A 329 -24.23 4.26 -5.34
N ASP A 330 -24.33 3.63 -6.51
CA ASP A 330 -25.49 2.84 -6.87
C ASP A 330 -25.59 1.50 -6.16
N VAL A 331 -24.45 0.89 -5.83
CA VAL A 331 -24.38 -0.50 -5.33
C VAL A 331 -23.93 -0.56 -3.87
N ASN A 332 -23.01 0.31 -3.46
CA ASN A 332 -22.28 0.15 -2.20
C ASN A 332 -22.54 1.25 -1.18
N CYS A 333 -22.93 2.46 -1.62
CA CYS A 333 -23.18 3.59 -0.73
C CYS A 333 -24.44 3.35 0.12
N PRO A 334 -24.34 3.34 1.45
CA PRO A 334 -25.49 3.08 2.30
C PRO A 334 -26.44 4.27 2.41
N PHE A 335 -26.02 5.47 2.01
CA PHE A 335 -26.86 6.68 2.01
C PHE A 335 -27.81 6.76 0.81
N LYS A 336 -27.79 5.77 -0.10
CA LYS A 336 -28.74 5.71 -1.21
C LYS A 336 -30.14 5.31 -0.77
N SER A 337 -30.25 4.48 0.28
CA SER A 337 -31.54 4.11 0.88
C SER A 337 -31.96 5.15 1.92
N SER A 338 -33.26 5.42 1.99
CA SER A 338 -33.86 6.25 3.04
C SER A 338 -34.28 5.43 4.27
N GLU A 339 -34.15 4.11 4.20
CA GLU A 339 -34.59 3.19 5.25
C GLU A 339 -33.44 2.28 5.73
N LEU A 340 -33.55 1.83 6.99
CA LEU A 340 -32.68 0.79 7.54
C LEU A 340 -33.21 -0.59 7.11
N GLU A 341 -32.75 -1.08 5.96
CA GLU A 341 -33.20 -2.36 5.38
C GLU A 341 -33.02 -3.57 6.32
N ASN A 342 -31.97 -3.57 7.15
CA ASN A 342 -31.66 -4.61 8.13
C ASN A 342 -30.72 -4.06 9.21
N TYR A 343 -30.44 -4.87 10.23
CA TYR A 343 -29.56 -4.46 11.34
C TYR A 343 -28.12 -4.20 10.88
N GLN A 344 -27.61 -4.84 9.82
CA GLN A 344 -26.27 -4.57 9.30
C GLN A 344 -26.18 -3.18 8.65
N SER A 345 -27.26 -2.71 8.02
CA SER A 345 -27.34 -1.37 7.43
C SER A 345 -27.04 -0.27 8.45
N GLN A 346 -27.46 -0.44 9.70
CA GLN A 346 -27.19 0.54 10.77
C GLN A 346 -25.68 0.72 10.99
N PHE A 347 -24.91 -0.37 11.04
CA PHE A 347 -23.46 -0.34 11.26
C PHE A 347 -22.73 0.21 10.04
N LYS A 348 -23.19 -0.14 8.84
CA LYS A 348 -22.63 0.38 7.60
C LYS A 348 -22.85 1.90 7.48
N ILE A 349 -24.02 2.40 7.84
CA ILE A 349 -24.35 3.83 7.87
C ILE A 349 -23.50 4.55 8.93
N SER A 350 -23.46 4.06 10.17
CA SER A 350 -22.64 4.65 11.24
C SER A 350 -21.17 4.71 10.85
N HIS A 351 -20.64 3.64 10.24
CA HIS A 351 -19.28 3.62 9.71
C HIS A 351 -19.05 4.72 8.66
N HIS A 352 -20.01 4.95 7.75
CA HIS A 352 -19.89 6.00 6.75
C HIS A 352 -20.02 7.41 7.30
N LEU A 353 -20.84 7.60 8.34
CA LEU A 353 -20.92 8.89 9.03
C LEU A 353 -19.61 9.22 9.75
N GLN A 354 -18.95 8.20 10.32
CA GLN A 354 -17.70 8.39 11.06
C GLN A 354 -16.48 8.57 10.15
N TYR A 355 -16.33 7.75 9.11
CA TYR A 355 -15.12 7.67 8.31
C TYR A 355 -15.30 8.09 6.85
N GLY A 356 -16.49 8.58 6.50
CA GLY A 356 -16.89 8.77 5.12
C GLY A 356 -16.83 7.45 4.35
N CYS A 357 -16.42 7.53 3.09
CA CYS A 357 -16.28 6.38 2.21
C CYS A 357 -14.84 5.83 2.16
N THR A 358 -13.97 6.21 3.11
CA THR A 358 -12.53 5.87 3.12
C THR A 358 -12.29 4.37 3.00
N TYR A 359 -12.95 3.56 3.82
CA TYR A 359 -12.72 2.11 3.86
C TYR A 359 -13.61 1.33 2.90
N THR A 360 -14.75 1.89 2.51
CA THR A 360 -15.83 1.19 1.81
C THR A 360 -15.78 1.35 0.29
N LYS A 361 -15.06 2.35 -0.22
CA LYS A 361 -14.66 2.42 -1.64
C LYS A 361 -13.89 1.16 -2.06
N ASN A 362 -13.98 0.81 -3.35
CA ASN A 362 -13.15 -0.25 -3.91
C ASN A 362 -11.65 0.14 -3.87
N LYS A 363 -10.77 -0.87 -3.88
CA LYS A 363 -9.30 -0.69 -3.82
C LYS A 363 -8.80 0.40 -4.78
N PRO A 364 -9.17 0.42 -6.08
CA PRO A 364 -8.69 1.45 -6.99
C PRO A 364 -9.02 2.88 -6.55
N LEU A 365 -10.29 3.16 -6.19
CA LEU A 365 -10.70 4.50 -5.76
C LEU A 365 -9.99 4.96 -4.49
N ARG A 366 -9.74 4.04 -3.54
CA ARG A 366 -9.01 4.36 -2.31
C ARG A 366 -7.57 4.77 -2.62
N ILE A 367 -6.88 4.01 -3.46
CA ILE A 367 -5.47 4.22 -3.77
C ILE A 367 -5.28 5.44 -4.70
N TYR A 368 -6.09 5.59 -5.75
CA TYR A 368 -6.05 6.77 -6.61
C TYR A 368 -6.32 8.05 -5.82
N GLY A 369 -7.41 8.07 -5.04
CA GLY A 369 -7.77 9.25 -4.25
C GLY A 369 -6.83 9.54 -3.08
N TYR A 370 -5.98 8.58 -2.69
CA TYR A 370 -4.95 8.80 -1.68
C TYR A 370 -3.65 9.32 -2.30
N PHE A 371 -3.14 8.67 -3.35
CA PHE A 371 -1.81 8.99 -3.86
C PHE A 371 -1.79 10.07 -4.94
N CYS A 372 -2.82 10.23 -5.76
CA CYS A 372 -2.80 11.24 -6.83
C CYS A 372 -3.10 12.62 -6.26
N ASP A 373 -2.34 13.64 -6.66
CA ASP A 373 -2.78 15.04 -6.53
C ASP A 373 -3.86 15.34 -7.58
N MET A 374 -3.74 14.74 -8.77
CA MET A 374 -4.71 14.87 -9.86
C MET A 374 -4.86 13.59 -10.68
N MET A 375 -6.06 13.39 -11.21
CA MET A 375 -6.30 12.47 -12.33
C MET A 375 -6.80 13.26 -13.53
N ILE A 376 -6.16 13.07 -14.69
CA ILE A 376 -6.47 13.81 -15.92
C ILE A 376 -7.07 12.85 -16.93
N PHE A 377 -8.27 13.16 -17.40
CA PHE A 377 -8.98 12.50 -18.49
C PHE A 377 -9.20 13.50 -19.63
N LYS A 378 -9.51 13.00 -20.83
CA LYS A 378 -9.83 13.84 -21.98
C LYS A 378 -11.03 14.75 -21.73
N ASP A 379 -12.04 14.25 -21.01
CA ASP A 379 -13.30 14.92 -20.74
C ASP A 379 -13.49 15.30 -19.26
N GLY A 380 -12.42 15.34 -18.47
CA GLY A 380 -12.51 15.75 -17.07
C GLY A 380 -11.17 15.76 -16.31
N VAL A 381 -11.14 16.50 -15.20
CA VAL A 381 -10.03 16.49 -14.23
C VAL A 381 -10.61 16.22 -12.86
N LEU A 382 -9.95 15.35 -12.09
CA LEU A 382 -10.20 15.18 -10.66
C LEU A 382 -8.98 15.69 -9.90
N ILE A 383 -9.21 16.42 -8.81
CA ILE A 383 -8.19 16.98 -7.92
C ILE A 383 -8.48 16.43 -6.52
N PHE A 384 -7.46 15.91 -5.84
CA PHE A 384 -7.56 15.32 -4.50
C PHE A 384 -6.65 16.06 -3.57
#